data_AF-R1D8E0-F1
#
_entry.id   AF-R1D8E0-F1
#
_cell.length_a   1.000
_cell.length_b   1.000
_cell.length_c   1.000
_cell.angle_alpha   90.00
_cell.angle_beta   90.00
_cell.angle_gamma   90.00
#
_symmetry.space_group_name_H-M   'P 1'
#
loop_
_entity.id
_entity.type
_entity.pdbx_description
1 polymer ?
#
loop_
_entity_poly.entity_id
_entity_poly.type
_entity_poly.pdbx_seq_one_letter_code
_entity_poly.pdbx_strand_id
1 'polypeptide(L)'
;YRFHFDDYTVPDLCKIVNIKIKAKGYKMTADAEKNLNAIIDKNTTADLRSKYNGRLTDNLLQWAADCMNQRLDLTASGEQLITLTKDDLSEAIKKFQLARPPQKKDPALLGGEQ
;
A
#
# COMPACT_ATOMS: atom_id res chain seq x y z
N TYR A 1 -26.42 -17.52 13.96
CA TYR A 1 -26.25 -16.18 13.36
C TYR A 1 -25.27 -16.26 12.20
N ARG A 2 -25.46 -15.43 11.15
CA ARG A 2 -24.53 -15.26 10.04
C ARG A 2 -24.17 -13.77 9.94
N PHE A 3 -22.89 -13.48 9.81
CA PHE A 3 -22.37 -12.13 9.62
C PHE A 3 -21.83 -12.01 8.19
N HIS A 4 -22.08 -10.86 7.56
CA HIS A 4 -21.51 -10.50 6.27
C HIS A 4 -20.53 -9.35 6.48
N PHE A 5 -19.40 -9.42 5.80
CA PHE A 5 -18.36 -8.40 5.86
C PHE A 5 -18.12 -7.91 4.45
N ASP A 6 -18.43 -6.64 4.22
CA ASP A 6 -18.28 -6.01 2.92
C ASP A 6 -16.80 -5.68 2.63
N ASP A 7 -16.44 -5.69 1.36
CA ASP A 7 -15.13 -5.23 0.91
C ASP A 7 -14.98 -3.70 1.09
N TYR A 8 -13.76 -3.26 1.32
CA TYR A 8 -13.49 -1.83 1.48
C TYR A 8 -13.60 -1.06 0.16
N THR A 9 -14.33 0.06 0.21
CA THR A 9 -14.36 1.03 -0.88
C THR A 9 -13.05 1.83 -0.94
N VAL A 10 -12.78 2.52 -2.04
CA VAL A 10 -11.61 3.43 -2.14
C VAL A 10 -11.58 4.45 -0.99
N PRO A 11 -12.69 5.15 -0.64
CA PRO A 11 -12.72 6.00 0.53
C PRO A 11 -12.35 5.30 1.84
N ASP A 12 -12.77 4.05 2.06
CA ASP A 12 -12.42 3.31 3.28
C ASP A 12 -10.95 2.93 3.30
N LEU A 13 -10.39 2.53 2.16
CA LEU A 13 -8.95 2.31 2.02
C LEU A 13 -8.16 3.60 2.32
N CYS A 14 -8.61 4.77 1.86
CA CYS A 14 -7.98 6.05 2.22
C CYS A 14 -8.03 6.33 3.73
N LYS A 15 -9.15 6.04 4.40
CA LYS A 15 -9.24 6.18 5.87
C LYS A 15 -8.24 5.25 6.56
N ILE A 16 -8.15 3.99 6.13
CA ILE A 16 -7.23 3.01 6.69
C ILE A 16 -5.77 3.45 6.48
N VAL A 17 -5.42 3.96 5.30
CA VAL A 17 -4.08 4.53 5.03
C VAL A 17 -3.76 5.65 6.01
N ASN A 18 -4.68 6.61 6.20
CA ASN A 18 -4.48 7.72 7.13
C ASN A 18 -4.28 7.25 8.58
N ILE A 19 -5.06 6.25 9.02
CA ILE A 19 -4.91 5.65 10.36
C ILE A 19 -3.52 5.02 10.50
N LYS A 20 -3.09 4.23 9.51
CA LYS A 20 -1.82 3.50 9.55
C LYS A 20 -0.60 4.42 9.44
N ILE A 21 -0.66 5.47 8.62
CA ILE A 21 0.41 6.48 8.52
C ILE A 21 0.66 7.14 9.87
N LYS A 22 -0.41 7.60 10.54
CA LYS A 22 -0.32 8.21 11.88
C LYS A 22 0.22 7.22 12.90
N ALA A 23 -0.25 5.97 12.90
CA ALA A 23 0.22 4.94 13.82
C ALA A 23 1.71 4.59 13.63
N LYS A 24 2.24 4.74 12.41
CA LYS A 24 3.66 4.51 12.09
C LYS A 24 4.56 5.74 12.31
N GLY A 25 3.99 6.90 12.67
CA GLY A 25 4.75 8.14 12.83
C GLY A 25 5.12 8.84 11.51
N TYR A 26 4.52 8.43 10.39
CA TYR A 26 4.69 9.08 9.11
C TYR A 26 3.71 10.26 8.93
N LYS A 27 4.04 11.12 7.96
CA LYS A 27 3.20 12.20 7.44
C LYS A 27 3.09 12.07 5.93
N MET A 28 2.10 12.75 5.36
CA MET A 28 1.99 12.95 3.92
C MET A 28 2.17 14.43 3.61
N THR A 29 2.73 14.75 2.44
CA THR A 29 2.63 16.12 1.93
C THR A 29 1.17 16.47 1.64
N ALA A 30 0.81 17.75 1.69
CA ALA A 30 -0.57 18.19 1.42
C ALA A 30 -1.07 17.73 0.03
N ASP A 31 -0.19 17.71 -0.98
CA ASP A 31 -0.53 17.19 -2.30
C ASP A 31 -0.75 15.66 -2.29
N ALA A 32 0.03 14.89 -1.53
CA ALA A 32 -0.20 13.47 -1.34
C ALA A 32 -1.56 13.19 -0.67
N GLU A 33 -1.90 13.91 0.39
CA GLU A 33 -3.19 13.77 1.09
C GLU A 33 -4.37 14.05 0.15
N LYS A 34 -4.30 15.15 -0.60
CA LYS A 34 -5.33 15.56 -1.55
C LYS A 34 -5.53 14.54 -2.68
N ASN A 35 -4.47 13.88 -3.12
CA ASN A 35 -4.51 12.97 -4.27
C ASN A 35 -4.64 11.49 -3.88
N LEU A 36 -4.60 11.12 -2.59
CA LEU A 36 -4.57 9.71 -2.15
C LEU A 36 -5.72 8.88 -2.75
N ASN A 37 -6.94 9.43 -2.78
CA ASN A 37 -8.09 8.75 -3.39
C ASN A 37 -7.86 8.45 -4.88
N ALA A 38 -7.40 9.44 -5.64
CA ALA A 38 -7.11 9.27 -7.07
C ALA A 38 -5.93 8.32 -7.32
N ILE A 39 -4.93 8.29 -6.44
CA ILE A 39 -3.80 7.35 -6.52
C ILE A 39 -4.33 5.92 -6.39
N ILE A 40 -5.15 5.64 -5.38
CA ILE A 40 -5.72 4.30 -5.17
C ILE A 40 -6.65 3.93 -6.32
N ASP A 41 -7.58 4.80 -6.68
CA ASP A 41 -8.62 4.49 -7.67
C ASP A 41 -8.03 4.22 -9.07
N LYS A 42 -7.12 5.07 -9.53
CA LYS A 42 -6.55 4.97 -10.90
C LYS A 42 -5.59 3.80 -11.08
N ASN A 43 -4.97 3.31 -10.00
CA ASN A 43 -3.93 2.28 -10.07
C ASN A 43 -4.39 0.92 -9.52
N THR A 44 -5.67 0.75 -9.20
CA THR A 44 -6.22 -0.52 -8.71
C THR A 44 -7.54 -0.85 -9.38
N THR A 45 -7.79 -2.14 -9.58
CA THR A 45 -9.10 -2.64 -10.04
C THR A 45 -9.97 -3.01 -8.83
N ALA A 46 -11.28 -3.14 -9.05
CA ALA A 46 -12.20 -3.61 -8.00
C ALA A 46 -11.80 -5.01 -7.49
N ASP A 47 -11.42 -5.93 -8.39
CA ASP A 47 -10.93 -7.27 -8.04
C ASP A 47 -9.67 -7.21 -7.14
N LEU A 48 -8.72 -6.34 -7.48
CA LEU A 48 -7.51 -6.16 -6.67
C LEU A 48 -7.86 -5.64 -5.27
N ARG A 49 -8.79 -4.68 -5.17
CA ARG A 49 -9.23 -4.14 -3.87
C ARG A 49 -9.96 -5.19 -3.03
N SER A 50 -10.85 -5.97 -3.62
CA SER A 50 -11.56 -7.07 -2.94
C SER A 50 -10.56 -8.16 -2.48
N LYS A 51 -9.62 -8.54 -3.33
CA LYS A 51 -8.63 -9.58 -3.03
C LYS A 51 -7.72 -9.23 -1.86
N TYR A 52 -7.29 -7.97 -1.75
CA TYR A 52 -6.29 -7.56 -0.77
C TYR A 52 -6.86 -6.75 0.40
N ASN A 53 -7.99 -6.05 0.23
CA ASN A 53 -8.66 -5.27 1.26
C ASN A 53 -7.65 -4.45 2.09
N GLY A 54 -7.65 -4.62 3.43
CA GLY A 54 -6.70 -3.94 4.31
C GLY A 54 -5.23 -4.21 3.98
N ARG A 55 -4.87 -5.38 3.43
CA ARG A 55 -3.49 -5.72 3.04
C ARG A 55 -2.98 -4.83 1.89
N LEU A 56 -3.88 -4.33 1.04
CA LEU A 56 -3.52 -3.38 -0.01
C LEU A 56 -2.85 -2.14 0.60
N THR A 57 -3.42 -1.62 1.69
CA THR A 57 -2.89 -0.45 2.38
C THR A 57 -1.57 -0.73 3.10
N ASP A 58 -1.34 -1.95 3.58
CA ASP A 58 -0.05 -2.34 4.17
C ASP A 58 1.07 -2.34 3.12
N ASN A 59 0.80 -2.97 1.98
CA ASN A 59 1.77 -3.03 0.87
C ASN A 59 2.06 -1.63 0.30
N LEU A 60 1.02 -0.81 0.13
CA LEU A 60 1.16 0.58 -0.31
C LEU A 60 2.11 1.35 0.61
N LEU A 61 1.91 1.27 1.93
CA LEU A 61 2.73 2.02 2.87
C LEU A 61 4.15 1.50 3.00
N GLN A 62 4.33 0.17 2.97
CA GLN A 62 5.68 -0.40 2.98
C GLN A 62 6.47 0.08 1.77
N TRP A 63 5.89 0.01 0.57
CA TRP A 63 6.62 0.34 -0.65
C TRP A 63 6.75 1.84 -0.86
N ALA A 64 5.84 2.64 -0.31
CA ALA A 64 5.98 4.09 -0.29
C ALA A 64 7.16 4.50 0.61
N ALA A 65 7.33 3.86 1.78
CA ALA A 65 8.49 4.07 2.63
C ALA A 65 9.79 3.65 1.90
N ASP A 66 9.78 2.54 1.17
CA ASP A 66 10.93 2.12 0.36
C ASP A 66 11.25 3.13 -0.75
N CYS A 67 10.25 3.69 -1.43
CA CYS A 67 10.45 4.74 -2.44
C CYS A 67 11.02 6.02 -1.82
N MET A 68 10.53 6.43 -0.65
CA MET A 68 11.06 7.57 0.10
C MET A 68 12.52 7.35 0.49
N ASN A 69 12.86 6.17 1.01
CA ASN A 69 14.24 5.81 1.36
C ASN A 69 15.18 5.78 0.14
N GLN A 70 14.66 5.44 -1.05
CA GLN A 70 15.44 5.44 -2.29
C GLN A 70 15.70 6.85 -2.83
N ARG A 71 14.75 7.78 -2.68
CA ARG A 71 14.90 9.14 -3.22
C ARG A 71 15.68 10.09 -2.29
N LEU A 72 15.78 9.78 -1.00
CA LEU A 72 16.47 10.60 0.00
C LEU A 72 17.91 10.11 0.20
N ASP A 73 18.82 11.05 0.47
CA ASP A 73 20.20 10.75 0.84
C ASP A 73 20.43 10.92 2.36
N LEU A 74 21.67 10.71 2.81
CA LEU A 74 22.05 10.81 4.22
C LEU A 74 22.03 12.25 4.77
N THR A 75 21.80 13.26 3.93
CA THR A 75 21.68 14.66 4.33
C THR A 75 20.23 15.08 4.60
N ALA A 76 19.27 14.18 4.33
CA ALA A 76 17.86 14.43 4.57
C ALA A 76 17.57 14.76 6.05
N SER A 77 16.74 15.78 6.26
CA SER A 77 16.25 16.14 7.58
C SER A 77 15.32 15.07 8.16
N GLY A 78 15.21 15.05 9.49
CA GLY A 78 14.27 14.15 10.18
C GLY A 78 12.82 14.29 9.69
N GLU A 79 12.38 15.51 9.33
CA GLU A 79 11.05 15.74 8.77
C GLU A 79 10.89 15.08 7.38
N GLN A 80 11.91 15.15 6.53
CA GLN A 80 11.88 14.48 5.22
C GLN A 80 11.84 12.96 5.35
N LEU A 81 12.58 12.40 6.33
CA LEU A 81 12.63 10.96 6.61
C LEU A 81 11.32 10.36 7.14
N ILE A 82 10.35 11.20 7.49
CA ILE A 82 9.01 10.77 7.92
C ILE A 82 7.89 11.28 7.00
N THR A 83 8.21 11.97 5.91
CA THR A 83 7.19 12.60 5.04
C THR A 83 7.13 11.94 3.67
N LEU A 84 6.05 11.18 3.46
CA LEU A 84 5.73 10.55 2.18
C LEU A 84 5.19 11.58 1.19
N THR A 85 5.74 11.58 -0.03
CA THR A 85 5.27 12.42 -1.12
C THR A 85 4.24 11.68 -1.99
N LYS A 86 3.60 12.43 -2.89
CA LYS A 86 2.68 11.86 -3.88
C LYS A 86 3.38 10.86 -4.79
N ASP A 87 4.63 11.12 -5.16
CA ASP A 87 5.39 10.26 -6.06
C ASP A 87 5.75 8.95 -5.37
N ASP A 88 6.12 8.99 -4.08
CA ASP A 88 6.39 7.80 -3.27
C ASP A 88 5.17 6.85 -3.27
N LEU A 89 3.97 7.39 -3.05
CA LEU A 89 2.71 6.62 -3.07
C LEU A 89 2.32 6.13 -4.47
N SER A 90 2.52 6.97 -5.48
CA SER A 90 2.18 6.66 -6.87
C SER A 90 3.08 5.57 -7.45
N GLU A 91 4.36 5.58 -7.09
CA GLU A 91 5.32 4.56 -7.51
C GLU A 91 5.08 3.25 -6.74
N ALA A 92 4.83 3.33 -5.44
CA ALA A 92 4.51 2.17 -4.61
C ALA A 92 3.31 1.38 -5.12
N ILE A 93 2.22 2.06 -5.50
CA ILE A 93 1.01 1.37 -5.95
C ILE A 93 1.18 0.74 -7.35
N LYS A 94 1.94 1.37 -8.24
CA LYS A 94 2.28 0.80 -9.55
C LYS A 94 3.15 -0.44 -9.39
N LYS A 95 4.17 -0.36 -8.53
CA LYS A 95 4.98 -1.52 -8.15
C LYS A 95 4.05 -2.63 -7.66
N PHE A 96 3.10 -2.33 -6.76
CA PHE A 96 2.20 -3.33 -6.19
C PHE A 96 1.34 -4.04 -7.25
N GLN A 97 0.87 -3.29 -8.25
CA GLN A 97 0.14 -3.87 -9.38
C GLN A 97 1.01 -4.82 -10.23
N LEU A 98 2.29 -4.46 -10.45
CA LEU A 98 3.22 -5.24 -11.26
C LEU A 98 3.76 -6.47 -10.53
N ALA A 99 3.84 -6.39 -9.20
CA ALA A 99 4.27 -7.51 -8.39
C ALA A 99 3.22 -8.62 -8.47
N ARG A 100 3.61 -9.73 -9.09
CA ARG A 100 2.77 -10.92 -9.16
C ARG A 100 2.35 -11.31 -7.74
N PRO A 101 1.07 -11.65 -7.50
CA PRO A 101 0.70 -12.35 -6.28
C PRO A 101 1.64 -13.55 -6.15
N PRO A 102 2.19 -13.85 -4.95
CA PRO A 102 2.88 -15.12 -4.77
C PRO A 102 1.91 -16.21 -5.23
N GLN A 103 2.33 -16.98 -6.24
CA GLN A 103 1.58 -18.16 -6.65
C GLN A 103 1.48 -19.03 -5.41
N LYS A 104 0.25 -19.34 -4.98
CA LYS A 104 0.06 -20.41 -4.00
C LYS A 104 0.73 -21.62 -4.62
N LYS A 105 1.87 -22.05 -4.07
CA LYS A 105 2.44 -23.35 -4.41
C LYS A 105 1.31 -24.35 -4.13
N ASP A 106 0.98 -25.15 -5.14
CA ASP A 106 -0.02 -26.19 -4.98
C ASP A 106 0.39 -27.04 -3.76
N PRO A 107 -0.46 -27.16 -2.72
CA PRO A 107 -0.17 -28.00 -1.58
C PRO A 107 0.18 -29.45 -1.96
N ALA A 108 -0.26 -29.92 -3.13
CA ALA A 108 0.09 -31.24 -3.66
C ALA A 108 1.54 -31.35 -4.17
N LEU A 109 2.24 -30.24 -4.42
CA LEU A 109 3.63 -30.22 -4.89
C LEU A 109 4.68 -30.15 -3.75
N LEU A 110 4.24 -30.13 -2.48
CA LEU A 110 5.16 -30.10 -1.32
C LEU A 110 5.70 -31.49 -0.92
N GLY A 111 5.34 -32.55 -1.66
CA GLY A 111 5.65 -33.93 -1.32
C GLY A 111 6.76 -34.59 -2.15
N GLY A 112 7.82 -33.87 -2.53
CA GLY A 112 8.84 -34.49 -3.38
C GLY A 112 10.16 -33.78 -3.48
N GLU A 113 10.89 -33.63 -2.37
CA GLU A 113 12.35 -33.71 -2.36
C GLU A 113 12.74 -34.44 -1.07
N GLN A 114 13.11 -35.73 -1.22
CA GLN A 114 13.95 -36.45 -0.26
C GLN A 114 15.41 -36.18 -0.59
#